data_AF-A0A959KU37-F1
#
_entry.id   AF-A0A959KU37-F1
#
_cell.length_a   1.000
_cell.length_b   1.000
_cell.length_c   1.000
_cell.angle_alpha   90.00
_cell.angle_beta   90.00
_cell.angle_gamma   90.00
#
_symmetry.space_group_name_H-M   'P 1'
#
loop_
_entity.id
_entity.type
_entity.pdbx_description
1 polymer ?
#
loop_
_entity_poly.entity_id
_entity_poly.type
_entity_poly.pdbx_seq_one_letter_code
_entity_poly.pdbx_strand_id
1 'polypeptide(L)' 'SFQEIMLELSGRLIGDSIPASPLRKIVEAIDFPAPVVALDEQRYVLELFHGPSLAFKDFGARFMAGLMSYFNRNADRELV' A
#
# COMPACT_ATOMS: atom_id res chain seq x y z
N SER A 1 -3.93 5.96 11.57
CA SER A 1 -2.74 6.25 10.76
C SER A 1 -3.05 5.96 9.29
N PHE A 2 -2.20 6.39 8.35
CA PHE A 2 -2.38 6.10 6.92
C PHE A 2 -2.47 4.57 6.64
N GLN A 3 -1.63 3.79 7.35
CA GLN A 3 -1.66 2.33 7.27
C GLN A 3 -2.93 1.70 7.84
N GLU A 4 -3.52 2.25 8.91
CA GLU A 4 -4.81 1.76 9.43
C GLU A 4 -5.94 1.98 8.42
N ILE A 5 -5.97 3.12 7.74
CA ILE A 5 -6.94 3.40 6.67
C ILE A 5 -6.75 2.40 5.51
N MET A 6 -5.50 2.15 5.10
CA MET A 6 -5.20 1.16 4.07
C MET A 6 -5.65 -0.26 4.47
N LEU A 7 -5.43 -0.66 5.72
CA LEU A 7 -5.83 -1.99 6.21
C LEU A 7 -7.36 -2.14 6.23
N GLU A 8 -8.08 -1.13 6.73
CA GLU A 8 -9.55 -1.14 6.76
C GLU A 8 -10.15 -1.18 5.36
N LEU A 9 -9.66 -0.30 4.45
CA LEU A 9 -10.14 -0.27 3.06
C LEU A 9 -9.84 -1.55 2.32
N SER A 10 -8.60 -2.04 2.39
CA SER A 10 -8.20 -3.28 1.71
C SER A 10 -8.95 -4.48 2.26
N GLY A 11 -9.18 -4.57 3.57
CA GLY A 11 -9.98 -5.63 4.18
C GLY A 11 -11.41 -5.65 3.66
N ARG A 12 -12.05 -4.48 3.50
CA ARG A 12 -13.41 -4.38 2.95
C ARG A 12 -13.49 -4.68 1.45
N LEU A 13 -12.48 -4.26 0.67
CA LEU A 13 -12.47 -4.44 -0.78
C LEU A 13 -12.10 -5.86 -1.21
N ILE A 14 -11.16 -6.49 -0.49
CA ILE A 14 -10.65 -7.83 -0.81
C ILE A 14 -11.49 -8.91 -0.12
N GLY A 15 -12.16 -8.58 0.99
CA GLY A 15 -12.96 -9.50 1.78
C GLY A 15 -12.12 -10.67 2.28
N ASP A 16 -12.68 -11.88 2.20
CA ASP A 16 -12.05 -13.10 2.71
C ASP A 16 -10.99 -13.71 1.77
N SER A 17 -10.66 -13.04 0.66
CA SER A 17 -9.69 -13.56 -0.32
C SER A 17 -8.25 -13.63 0.25
N ILE A 18 -7.95 -12.82 1.26
CA ILE A 18 -6.65 -12.79 1.95
C ILE A 18 -6.91 -12.69 3.46
N PRO A 19 -6.36 -13.62 4.29
CA PRO A 19 -6.49 -13.52 5.74
C PRO A 19 -5.86 -12.22 6.29
N ALA A 20 -6.38 -11.74 7.42
CA ALA A 20 -5.98 -10.44 7.99
C ALA A 20 -4.48 -10.31 8.29
N SER A 21 -3.80 -11.41 8.70
CA SER A 21 -2.37 -11.37 9.03
C SER A 21 -1.47 -11.13 7.81
N PRO A 22 -1.59 -11.89 6.70
CA PRO A 22 -0.92 -11.57 5.43
C PRO A 22 -1.25 -10.18 4.89
N LEU A 23 -2.52 -9.77 4.93
CA LEU A 23 -2.94 -8.45 4.44
C LEU A 23 -2.26 -7.32 5.21
N ARG A 24 -2.17 -7.44 6.54
CA ARG A 24 -1.42 -6.52 7.40
C ARG A 24 0.04 -6.39 6.98
N LYS A 25 0.72 -7.51 6.71
CA LYS A 25 2.13 -7.49 6.25
C LYS A 25 2.30 -6.76 4.92
N ILE A 26 1.35 -6.92 3.99
CA ILE A 26 1.37 -6.23 2.69
C ILE A 26 1.23 -4.72 2.89
N VAL A 27 0.34 -4.28 3.80
CA VAL A 27 0.16 -2.86 4.13
C VAL A 27 1.38 -2.29 4.85
N GLU A 28 1.98 -3.05 5.78
CA GLU A 28 3.19 -2.66 6.52
C GLU A 28 4.42 -2.49 5.63
N ALA A 29 4.47 -3.16 4.46
CA ALA A 29 5.53 -2.97 3.46
C ALA A 29 5.53 -1.58 2.81
N ILE A 30 4.47 -0.80 2.99
CA ILE A 30 4.42 0.63 2.64
C ILE A 30 4.94 1.41 3.85
N ASP A 31 6.27 1.54 3.93
CA ASP A 31 7.03 2.08 5.07
C ASP A 31 7.40 3.57 4.93
N PHE A 32 6.77 4.28 3.99
CA PHE A 32 6.96 5.70 3.77
C PHE A 32 5.66 6.50 4.03
N PRO A 33 5.78 7.76 4.46
CA PRO A 33 4.63 8.57 4.84
C PRO A 33 3.87 9.13 3.63
N ALA A 34 2.63 9.53 3.87
CA ALA A 34 1.80 10.32 2.95
C ALA A 34 1.30 11.58 3.70
N PRO A 35 2.19 12.53 4.04
CA PRO A 35 1.82 13.68 4.86
C PRO A 35 0.96 14.67 4.06
N VAL A 36 0.02 15.31 4.76
CA VAL A 36 -0.71 16.47 4.26
C VAL A 36 -0.01 17.71 4.79
N VAL A 37 0.59 18.48 3.90
CA VAL A 37 1.38 19.68 4.22
C VAL A 37 0.59 20.93 3.84
N ALA A 38 0.49 21.89 4.74
CA ALA A 38 -0.14 23.17 4.46
C ALA A 38 0.78 24.05 3.58
N LEU A 39 0.21 24.65 2.54
CA LEU A 39 0.85 25.73 1.79
C LEU A 39 0.42 27.10 2.35
N ASP A 40 -0.83 27.22 2.79
CA ASP A 40 -1.39 28.36 3.53
C ASP A 40 -2.65 27.95 4.30
N GLU A 41 -3.45 28.93 4.75
CA GLU A 41 -4.68 28.74 5.54
C GLU A 41 -5.76 27.89 4.85
N GLN A 42 -5.76 27.78 3.51
CA GLN A 42 -6.81 27.08 2.77
C GLN A 42 -6.27 26.03 1.78
N ARG A 43 -4.96 25.99 1.55
CA ARG A 43 -4.33 25.11 0.55
C ARG A 43 -3.41 24.10 1.23
N TYR A 44 -3.59 22.84 0.85
CA TYR A 44 -2.81 21.72 1.35
C TYR A 44 -2.33 20.84 0.19
N VAL A 45 -1.18 20.20 0.37
CA VAL A 45 -0.62 19.23 -0.55
C VAL A 45 -0.52 17.89 0.16
N LEU A 46 -1.10 16.86 -0.44
CA LEU A 46 -0.84 15.49 -0.06
C LEU A 46 0.43 15.03 -0.77
N GLU A 47 1.52 14.89 -0.03
CA GLU A 47 2.80 14.47 -0.59
C GLU A 47 2.83 12.95 -0.75
N LEU A 48 2.79 12.49 -2.00
CA LEU A 48 2.81 11.06 -2.35
C LEU A 48 4.15 10.62 -2.95
N PHE A 49 5.24 11.33 -2.66
CA PHE A 49 6.54 11.14 -3.31
C PHE A 49 7.66 10.79 -2.32
N HIS A 50 7.32 10.30 -1.11
CA HIS A 50 8.30 9.89 -0.10
C HIS A 50 8.76 8.42 -0.24
N GLY A 51 8.29 7.73 -1.30
CA GLY A 51 8.73 6.38 -1.62
C GLY A 51 10.04 6.34 -2.42
N PRO A 52 10.56 5.13 -2.68
CA PRO A 52 11.88 4.93 -3.30
C PRO A 52 12.01 5.49 -4.73
N SER A 53 10.92 5.64 -5.48
CA SER A 53 10.96 6.22 -6.84
C SER A 53 10.59 7.71 -6.87
N LEU A 54 10.36 8.31 -5.70
CA LEU A 54 9.90 9.69 -5.56
C LEU A 54 8.59 9.97 -6.30
N ALA A 55 7.74 8.96 -6.44
CA ALA A 55 6.49 9.06 -7.18
C ALA A 55 5.34 8.33 -6.48
N PHE A 56 4.13 8.82 -6.70
CA PHE A 56 2.91 8.25 -6.12
C PHE A 56 2.67 6.76 -6.45
N LYS A 57 3.33 6.25 -7.51
CA LYS A 57 3.21 4.87 -7.94
C LYS A 57 3.77 3.89 -6.91
N ASP A 58 4.65 4.33 -6.01
CA ASP A 58 5.26 3.47 -5.00
C ASP A 58 4.22 2.80 -4.09
N PHE A 59 3.15 3.51 -3.71
CA PHE A 59 2.07 2.96 -2.89
C PHE A 59 1.39 1.77 -3.56
N GLY A 60 0.97 1.96 -4.83
CA GLY A 60 0.28 0.92 -5.60
C GLY A 60 1.21 -0.23 -5.99
N ALA A 61 2.43 0.09 -6.41
CA ALA A 61 3.41 -0.91 -6.83
C ALA A 61 3.80 -1.84 -5.68
N ARG A 62 4.06 -1.31 -4.47
CA ARG A 62 4.39 -2.14 -3.30
C ARG A 62 3.21 -2.98 -2.84
N PHE A 63 2.01 -2.40 -2.79
CA PHE A 63 0.80 -3.15 -2.46
C PHE A 63 0.56 -4.30 -3.45
N MET A 64 0.65 -4.03 -4.75
CA MET A 64 0.47 -5.02 -5.80
C MET A 64 1.55 -6.10 -5.77
N ALA A 65 2.82 -5.74 -5.57
CA ALA A 65 3.91 -6.71 -5.41
C ALA A 65 3.66 -7.65 -4.21
N GLY A 66 3.15 -7.11 -3.09
CA GLY A 66 2.77 -7.91 -1.92
C GLY A 66 1.61 -8.86 -2.20
N LEU A 67 0.58 -8.40 -2.92
CA LEU A 67 -0.53 -9.25 -3.35
C LEU A 67 -0.07 -10.36 -4.30
N MET A 68 0.74 -10.02 -5.32
CA MET A 68 1.29 -10.98 -6.27
C MET A 68 2.16 -12.01 -5.56
N SER A 69 3.04 -11.58 -4.66
CA SER A 69 3.86 -12.48 -3.84
C SER A 69 3.00 -13.41 -2.99
N TYR A 70 1.95 -12.88 -2.36
CA TYR A 70 0.99 -13.69 -1.63
C TYR A 70 0.35 -14.74 -2.55
N PHE A 71 -0.29 -14.35 -3.66
CA PHE A 71 -0.99 -15.30 -4.52
C PHE A 71 -0.07 -16.28 -5.25
N ASN A 72 1.18 -15.89 -5.54
CA ASN A 72 2.15 -16.73 -6.24
C ASN A 72 2.94 -17.68 -5.30
N ARG A 73 2.74 -17.61 -3.97
CA ARG A 73 3.52 -18.37 -2.97
C ARG A 73 3.60 -19.89 -3.16
N ASN A 74 2.65 -20.47 -3.92
CA ASN A 74 2.56 -21.90 -4.20
C ASN A 74 2.57 -22.22 -5.70
N ALA A 75 2.91 -21.25 -6.55
CA ALA A 75 2.96 -21.44 -7.99
C ALA A 75 4.41 -21.66 -8.42
N ASP A 76 4.67 -22.79 -9.09
CA ASP A 76 5.98 -23.12 -9.71
C ASP A 76 6.28 -22.31 -10.99
N ARG A 77 5.56 -21.20 -11.22
CA ARG A 77 5.74 -20.35 -12.40
C ARG A 77 6.39 -19.02 -12.01
N GLU A 78 7.45 -18.67 -12.74
CA GLU A 78 8.00 -17.33 -12.73
C GLU A 78 6.94 -16.31 -13.18
N LEU A 79 6.95 -15.15 -12.53
CA LEU A 79 6.19 -13.98 -12.96
C LEU A 79 6.90 -13.41 -14.20
N VAL A 80 6.44 -13.81 -15.38
CA VAL A 80 6.88 -13.29 -16.69
C VAL A 80 5.94 -12.18 -17.14
#